data_AF-A0A258NWS9-F1
#
_entry.id   AF-A0A258NWS9-F1
#
_cell.length_a   1.000
_cell.length_b   1.000
_cell.length_c   1.000
_cell.angle_alpha   90.00
_cell.angle_beta   90.00
_cell.angle_gamma   90.00
#
_symmetry.space_group_name_H-M   'P 1'
#
loop_
_entity.id
_entity.type
_entity.pdbx_description
1 polymer ?
#
loop_
_entity_poly.entity_id
_entity_poly.type
_entity_poly.pdbx_seq_one_letter_code
_entity_poly.pdbx_strand_id
1 'polypeptide(L)' 'MKLSGDRNQCQGCKEYFNSSFAFNKHRHGDHGIDRRCMTVDEMQAKGMSKNAAGFWISAAMPDAVTAEISEAV' A
#
# COMPACT_ATOMS: atom_id res chain seq x y z
N MET A 1 -8.43 7.36 -9.92
CA MET A 1 -7.22 7.52 -9.08
C MET A 1 -6.09 8.09 -9.93
N LYS A 2 -5.35 9.12 -9.47
CA LYS A 2 -4.14 9.59 -10.17
C LYS A 2 -2.92 8.82 -9.64
N LEU A 3 -2.24 8.08 -10.51
CA LEU A 3 -0.97 7.42 -10.19
C LEU A 3 0.17 8.39 -10.51
N SER A 4 1.06 8.61 -9.54
CA SER A 4 2.20 9.51 -9.65
C SER A 4 3.27 9.08 -8.66
N GLY A 5 4.54 9.31 -9.00
CA GLY A 5 5.67 8.84 -8.18
C GLY A 5 5.65 7.32 -8.05
N ASP A 6 5.71 6.84 -6.81
CA ASP A 6 5.75 5.39 -6.48
C ASP A 6 4.35 4.75 -6.30
N ARG A 7 3.28 5.53 -6.51
CA ARG A 7 1.91 5.01 -6.44
C ARG A 7 1.62 4.10 -7.62
N ASN A 8 1.01 2.96 -7.35
CA ASN A 8 0.79 1.92 -8.35
C ASN A 8 -0.54 1.19 -8.14
N GLN A 9 -0.94 0.40 -9.13
CA GLN A 9 -2.16 -0.40 -9.10
C GLN A 9 -1.81 -1.86 -9.40
N CYS A 10 -2.35 -2.78 -8.60
CA CYS A 10 -2.22 -4.21 -8.90
C CYS A 10 -3.19 -4.63 -10.01
N GLN A 11 -2.67 -5.25 -11.06
CA GLN A 11 -3.51 -5.74 -12.16
C GLN A 11 -4.36 -6.97 -11.79
N GLY A 12 -4.01 -7.69 -10.72
CA GLY A 12 -4.76 -8.85 -10.23
C GLY A 12 -6.01 -8.47 -9.45
N CYS A 13 -5.84 -7.72 -8.35
CA CYS A 13 -6.95 -7.32 -7.47
C CYS A 13 -7.51 -5.92 -7.74
N LYS A 14 -6.91 -5.15 -8.66
CA LYS A 14 -7.28 -3.76 -9.02
C LYS A 14 -7.18 -2.73 -7.88
N GLU A 15 -6.68 -3.13 -6.72
CA GLU A 15 -6.41 -2.24 -5.59
C GLU A 15 -5.21 -1.31 -5.88
N TYR A 16 -5.23 -0.15 -5.20
CA TYR A 16 -4.23 0.90 -5.35
C TYR A 16 -3.30 0.95 -4.14
N PHE A 17 -2.00 1.14 -4.38
CA PHE A 17 -0.96 1.15 -3.35
C PHE A 17 -0.19 2.46 -3.38
N ASN A 18 0.13 2.99 -2.20
CA ASN A 18 0.82 4.28 -2.09
C ASN A 18 2.31 4.19 -2.46
N SER A 19 2.87 2.97 -2.49
CA SER A 19 4.28 2.69 -2.79
C SER A 19 4.47 1.28 -3.35
N SER A 20 5.61 1.05 -4.01
CA SER A 20 6.05 -0.29 -4.43
C SER A 20 6.29 -1.21 -3.24
N PHE A 21 6.62 -0.66 -2.07
CA PHE A 21 6.76 -1.44 -0.84
C PHE A 21 5.41 -1.98 -0.34
N ALA A 22 4.36 -1.15 -0.27
CA ALA A 22 3.02 -1.59 0.06
C ALA A 22 2.50 -2.61 -0.98
N PHE A 23 2.84 -2.41 -2.26
CA PHE A 23 2.57 -3.39 -3.31
C PHE A 23 3.30 -4.71 -3.05
N ASN A 24 4.59 -4.74 -2.79
CA ASN A 24 5.26 -6.02 -2.55
C ASN A 24 4.71 -6.72 -1.30
N LYS A 25 4.35 -5.95 -0.26
CA LYS A 25 3.72 -6.47 0.96
C LYS A 25 2.34 -7.10 0.70
N HIS A 26 1.54 -6.60 -0.26
CA HIS A 26 0.21 -7.16 -0.56
C HIS A 26 0.23 -8.54 -1.22
N ARG A 27 1.39 -8.95 -1.76
CA ARG A 27 1.57 -10.27 -2.35
C ARG A 27 1.96 -11.26 -1.27
N HIS A 28 1.37 -12.43 -1.33
CA HIS A 28 1.67 -13.56 -0.46
C HIS A 28 1.95 -14.80 -1.30
N GLY A 29 2.76 -15.72 -0.77
CA GLY A 29 3.19 -16.91 -1.48
C GLY A 29 4.43 -16.70 -2.36
N ASP A 30 5.00 -17.82 -2.81
CA ASP A 30 6.25 -17.84 -3.57
C ASP A 30 6.02 -17.78 -5.09
N HIS A 31 6.99 -17.20 -5.79
CA HIS A 31 6.90 -17.06 -7.24
C HIS A 31 6.91 -18.43 -7.93
N GLY A 32 5.89 -18.71 -8.73
CA GLY A 32 5.76 -19.99 -9.44
C GLY A 32 5.18 -21.14 -8.61
N ILE A 33 4.78 -20.89 -7.35
CA ILE A 33 4.15 -21.88 -6.49
C ILE A 33 2.70 -21.47 -6.20
N ASP A 34 2.53 -20.45 -5.36
CA ASP A 34 1.23 -20.05 -4.81
C ASP A 34 1.07 -18.52 -4.70
N ARG A 35 1.94 -17.76 -5.37
CA ARG A 35 1.91 -16.29 -5.32
C ARG A 35 0.52 -15.75 -5.71
N ARG A 36 -0.17 -15.14 -4.74
CA ARG A 36 -1.47 -14.49 -4.93
C ARG A 36 -1.54 -13.11 -4.26
N CYS A 37 -2.58 -12.37 -4.63
CA CYS A 37 -2.94 -11.15 -3.91
C CYS A 37 -3.63 -11.52 -2.59
N MET A 38 -3.33 -10.77 -1.54
CA MET A 38 -4.10 -10.83 -0.30
C MET A 38 -5.46 -10.16 -0.47
N THR A 39 -6.45 -10.66 0.27
CA THR A 39 -7.74 -10.00 0.45
C THR A 39 -7.60 -8.75 1.32
N VAL A 40 -8.65 -7.93 1.34
CA VAL A 40 -8.72 -6.73 2.19
C VAL A 40 -8.49 -7.08 3.67
N ASP A 41 -9.14 -8.15 4.14
CA ASP A 41 -9.03 -8.62 5.53
C ASP A 41 -7.62 -9.10 5.87
N GLU A 42 -6.99 -9.87 4.97
CA GLU A 42 -5.60 -10.33 5.14
C GLU A 42 -4.60 -9.18 5.14
N MET A 43 -4.82 -8.16 4.31
CA MET A 43 -4.00 -6.94 4.29
C MET A 43 -4.14 -6.18 5.62
N GLN A 44 -5.37 -6.04 6.13
CA GLN A 44 -5.63 -5.42 7.45
C GLN A 44 -5.00 -6.21 8.59
N ALA A 45 -5.12 -7.55 8.59
CA ALA A 45 -4.50 -8.43 9.56
C ALA A 45 -2.96 -8.32 9.58
N LYS A 46 -2.34 -8.00 8.43
CA LYS A 46 -0.89 -7.70 8.30
C LYS A 46 -0.52 -6.23 8.62
N GLY A 47 -1.44 -5.47 9.18
CA GLY A 47 -1.23 -4.08 9.59
C GLY A 47 -1.16 -3.10 8.42
N MET A 48 -1.69 -3.47 7.25
CA MET A 48 -1.88 -2.52 6.16
C MET A 48 -3.23 -1.82 6.32
N SER A 49 -3.31 -0.57 5.85
CA SER A 49 -4.55 0.21 5.89
C SER A 49 -4.68 1.06 4.63
N LYS A 50 -5.89 1.55 4.34
CA LYS A 50 -6.09 2.55 3.29
C LYS A 50 -5.94 3.95 3.90
N ASN A 51 -5.20 4.82 3.23
CA ASN A 51 -5.15 6.24 3.59
C ASN A 51 -6.42 6.98 3.12
N ALA A 52 -6.56 8.25 3.51
CA ALA A 52 -7.69 9.10 3.10
C ALA A 52 -7.83 9.26 1.58
N ALA A 53 -6.72 9.12 0.85
CA ALA A 53 -6.71 9.15 -0.61
C ALA A 53 -7.15 7.83 -1.25
N GLY A 54 -7.40 6.76 -0.47
CA GLY A 54 -7.85 5.44 -0.93
C GLY A 54 -6.73 4.49 -1.38
N PHE A 55 -5.48 4.75 -1.04
CA PHE A 55 -4.33 3.89 -1.33
C PHE A 55 -3.92 3.06 -0.11
N TRP A 56 -3.57 1.79 -0.33
CA TRP A 56 -2.98 0.94 0.70
C TRP A 56 -1.58 1.41 1.10
N ILE A 57 -1.35 1.50 2.40
CA ILE A 57 -0.06 1.81 3.05
C ILE A 57 0.37 0.62 3.93
N SER A 58 1.67 0.41 4.06
CA SER A 58 2.25 -0.73 4.77
C SER A 58 2.26 -0.60 6.29
N ALA A 59 2.15 0.63 6.79
CA ALA A 59 1.98 1.01 8.18
C ALA A 59 1.31 2.40 8.20
N ALA A 60 0.41 2.65 9.14
CA ALA A 60 0.00 4.00 9.47
C ALA A 60 1.16 4.66 10.22
N MET A 61 1.82 5.65 9.59
CA MET A 61 2.74 6.52 10.34
C MET A 61 1.89 7.29 11.37
N PRO A 62 2.32 7.43 12.63
CA PRO A 62 1.62 8.29 13.57
C PRO A 62 1.61 9.74 13.04
N ASP A 63 0.46 10.40 13.16
CA ASP A 63 0.14 11.75 12.65
C ASP A 63 1.21 12.82 12.91
N ALA A 64 2.04 12.63 13.94
CA ALA A 64 3.09 13.56 14.33
C ALA A 64 4.20 13.77 13.29
N VAL A 65 4.39 12.87 12.32
CA VAL A 65 5.51 12.96 11.35
C VAL A 65 5.11 13.65 10.04
N THR A 66 3.82 13.76 9.73
CA THR A 66 3.37 14.32 8.44
C THR A 66 3.27 15.84 8.40
N ALA A 67 3.25 16.53 9.54
CA ALA A 67 3.12 17.99 9.59
C ALA A 67 4.44 18.74 9.32
N GLU A 68 5.61 18.15 9.63
CA GLU A 68 6.88 18.90 9.58
C GLU A 68 7.62 18.86 8.24
N ILE A 69 7.16 18.07 7.26
CA ILE A 69 7.86 17.91 5.96
C ILE A 69 7.22 18.77 4.84
N SER A 70 6.05 19.38 5.06
CA SER A 70 5.37 20.20 4.03
C SER A 70 5.84 21.66 3.93
N GLU A 71 6.74 22.13 4.80
CA GLU A 71 7.23 23.53 4.83
C GLU A 71 8.72 23.69 4.48
N ALA A 72 9.34 22.71 3.81
CA ALA A 72 10.76 22.77 3.44
C ALA A 72 11.06 22.68 1.93
N VAL A 73 10.15 23.15 1.06
CA VAL A 73 10.43 23.44 -0.37
C VAL A 73 9.85 24.79 -0.75
#